data_AF-A0A2I0JRA5-F1
#
_entry.id   AF-A0A2I0JRA5-F1
#
_cell.length_a   1.000
_cell.length_b   1.000
_cell.length_c   1.000
_cell.angle_alpha   90.00
_cell.angle_beta   90.00
_cell.angle_gamma   90.00
#
_symmetry.space_group_name_H-M   'P 1'
#
loop_
_entity.id
_entity.type
_entity.pdbx_description
1 polymer ?
#
loop_
_entity_poly.entity_id
_entity_poly.type
_entity_poly.pdbx_seq_one_letter_code
_entity_poly.pdbx_strand_id
1 'polypeptide(L)'
;MPEGRKCISCIGFRIDDSKRDSLGRCSRMLKRLLTDMEVKRVMGSEISCPSNQLPPNLVYVNDEPLNQVALALLQSCPNPPKKLRPGRYWYDKASGYWGKEGQKPCDIITAQLNSIGGQLQRNASNGNTNILINRREITREEVWMLKIKMVHTKKRARKMSLVDSQSSNRLG
;
A
#
# COMPACT_ATOMS: atom_id res chain seq x y z
N MET A 1 21.96 16.11 16.65
CA MET A 1 22.20 15.60 15.27
C MET A 1 20.98 15.93 14.43
N PRO A 2 21.11 16.78 13.39
CA PRO A 2 19.97 17.27 12.61
C PRO A 2 19.28 16.15 11.79
N GLU A 3 20.03 15.16 11.31
CA GLU A 3 19.51 14.09 10.44
C GLU A 3 19.51 12.69 11.09
N GLY A 4 19.41 12.63 12.43
CA GLY A 4 19.34 11.37 13.16
C GLY A 4 20.66 10.59 13.15
N ARG A 5 20.66 9.36 12.62
CA ARG A 5 21.79 8.39 12.67
C ARG A 5 22.77 8.48 11.49
N LYS A 6 22.82 9.60 10.77
CA LYS A 6 23.76 9.77 9.65
C LYS A 6 25.16 10.11 10.12
N CYS A 7 26.14 9.51 9.45
CA CYS A 7 27.55 9.85 9.58
C CYS A 7 27.85 11.24 8.98
N ILE A 8 28.98 11.86 9.34
CA ILE A 8 29.34 13.21 8.83
C ILE A 8 29.36 13.26 7.30
N SER A 9 29.92 12.24 6.65
CA SER A 9 29.95 12.14 5.18
C SER A 9 28.61 11.73 4.55
N CYS A 10 27.63 11.31 5.35
CA CYS A 10 26.31 10.84 4.92
C CYS A 10 25.23 11.94 5.01
N ILE A 11 25.51 13.04 5.71
CA ILE A 11 24.58 14.17 5.88
C ILE A 11 24.24 14.76 4.51
N GLY A 12 22.98 15.14 4.30
CA GLY A 12 22.48 15.64 3.02
C GLY A 12 22.18 14.56 1.98
N PHE A 13 22.85 13.40 2.02
CA PHE A 13 22.61 12.31 1.09
C PHE A 13 21.34 11.53 1.42
N ARG A 14 20.71 10.95 0.40
CA ARG A 14 19.51 10.13 0.60
C ARG A 14 19.87 8.79 1.23
N ILE A 15 18.93 8.22 1.98
CA ILE A 15 19.08 6.85 2.45
C ILE A 15 19.04 5.89 1.27
N ASP A 16 19.75 4.77 1.42
CA ASP A 16 19.52 3.60 0.60
C ASP A 16 18.09 3.09 0.83
N ASP A 17 17.29 3.04 -0.25
CA ASP A 17 15.90 2.60 -0.20
C ASP A 17 15.77 1.13 0.25
N SER A 18 16.82 0.32 0.15
CA SER A 18 16.87 -1.03 0.74
C SER A 18 16.62 -0.99 2.26
N LYS A 19 17.10 0.07 2.93
CA LYS A 19 17.03 0.30 4.39
C LYS A 19 15.84 1.15 4.82
N ARG A 20 15.00 1.64 3.92
CA ARG A 20 13.86 2.53 4.24
C ARG A 20 12.91 1.95 5.29
N ASP A 21 12.65 0.66 5.25
CA ASP A 21 11.80 -0.05 6.23
C ASP A 21 12.34 0.03 7.67
N SER A 22 13.63 0.36 7.84
CA SER A 22 14.30 0.49 9.13
C SER A 22 14.35 1.92 9.67
N LEU A 23 13.90 2.93 8.90
CA LEU A 23 13.79 4.30 9.40
C LEU A 23 12.94 4.33 10.67
N GLY A 24 13.43 5.03 11.70
CA GLY A 24 12.73 5.11 12.97
C GLY A 24 12.86 3.86 13.86
N ARG A 25 13.49 2.78 13.39
CA ARG A 25 13.77 1.59 14.21
C ARG A 25 15.07 1.75 14.99
N CYS A 26 14.96 1.82 16.30
CA CYS A 26 16.10 1.95 17.19
C CYS A 26 16.81 0.60 17.41
N SER A 27 18.15 0.59 17.43
CA SER A 27 18.94 -0.60 17.75
C SER A 27 18.99 -0.87 19.26
N ARG A 28 19.19 -2.14 19.64
CA ARG A 28 19.39 -2.52 21.05
C ARG A 28 20.60 -1.82 21.68
N MET A 29 21.66 -1.60 20.89
CA MET A 29 22.86 -0.89 21.34
C MET A 29 22.54 0.57 21.67
N LEU A 30 21.79 1.28 20.81
CA LEU A 30 21.48 2.69 21.03
C LEU A 30 20.66 2.90 22.31
N LYS A 31 19.70 2.00 22.60
CA LYS A 31 18.93 2.03 23.86
C LYS A 31 19.76 1.77 25.12
N ARG A 32 20.93 1.14 25.00
CA ARG A 32 21.86 0.93 26.14
C ARG A 32 22.77 2.12 26.38
N LEU A 33 23.06 2.89 25.32
CA LEU A 33 24.01 4.01 25.36
C LEU A 33 23.34 5.35 25.63
N LEU A 34 22.05 5.49 25.29
CA LEU A 34 21.30 6.74 25.38
C LEU A 34 20.04 6.59 26.22
N THR A 35 19.57 7.71 26.79
CA THR A 35 18.27 7.77 27.45
C THR A 35 17.12 7.61 26.44
N ASP A 36 15.94 7.20 26.92
CA ASP A 36 14.75 7.06 26.06
C ASP A 36 14.38 8.36 25.33
N MET A 37 14.57 9.50 25.98
CA MET A 37 14.30 10.82 25.38
C MET A 37 15.28 11.14 24.26
N GLU A 38 16.56 10.84 24.44
CA GLU A 38 17.58 11.01 23.39
C GLU A 38 17.35 10.07 22.22
N VAL A 39 16.99 8.80 22.49
CA VAL A 39 16.60 7.85 21.46
C VAL A 39 15.42 8.39 20.66
N LYS A 40 14.34 8.80 21.32
CA LYS A 40 13.15 9.36 20.65
C LYS A 40 13.51 10.58 19.79
N ARG A 41 14.36 11.48 20.30
CA ARG A 41 14.85 12.64 19.55
C ARG A 41 15.64 12.23 18.32
N VAL A 42 16.59 11.31 18.45
CA VAL A 42 17.41 10.82 17.33
C VAL A 42 16.56 10.13 16.26
N MET A 43 15.65 9.24 16.67
CA MET A 43 14.76 8.54 15.73
C MET A 43 13.76 9.50 15.08
N GLY A 44 13.25 10.48 15.84
CA GLY A 44 12.39 11.54 15.32
C GLY A 44 13.09 12.36 14.23
N SER A 45 14.31 12.83 14.50
CA SER A 45 15.14 13.54 13.51
C SER A 45 15.47 12.68 12.29
N GLU A 46 15.66 11.37 12.46
CA GLU A 46 15.89 10.44 11.35
C GLU A 46 14.65 10.34 10.45
N ILE A 47 13.45 10.22 11.03
CA ILE A 47 12.20 10.10 10.27
C ILE A 47 11.83 11.41 9.59
N SER A 48 12.02 12.56 10.25
CA SER A 48 11.58 13.87 9.75
C SER A 48 12.56 14.55 8.79
N CYS A 49 13.83 14.10 8.75
CA CYS A 49 14.86 14.67 7.89
C CYS A 49 14.42 14.71 6.40
N PRO A 50 14.51 15.87 5.72
CA PRO A 50 14.17 16.02 4.31
C PRO A 50 14.90 15.04 3.39
N SER A 51 16.21 14.83 3.60
CA SER A 51 17.00 13.89 2.78
C SER A 51 16.58 12.43 2.95
N ASN A 52 15.86 12.08 4.03
CA ASN A 52 15.32 10.73 4.23
C ASN A 52 13.90 10.57 3.67
N GLN A 53 13.22 11.68 3.35
CA GLN A 53 11.90 11.62 2.72
C GLN A 53 11.97 10.99 1.33
N LEU A 54 10.88 10.35 0.94
CA LEU A 54 10.73 9.78 -0.39
C LEU A 54 10.44 10.92 -1.37
N PRO A 55 11.25 11.15 -2.41
CA PRO A 55 10.96 12.18 -3.40
C PRO A 55 9.77 11.76 -4.25
N PRO A 56 8.76 12.63 -4.39
CA PRO A 56 7.51 12.27 -5.01
C PRO A 56 7.68 11.98 -6.51
N ASN A 57 8.60 12.68 -7.18
CA ASN A 57 8.89 12.52 -8.61
C ASN A 57 9.53 11.16 -8.98
N LEU A 58 9.93 10.35 -8.00
CA LEU A 58 10.46 9.00 -8.22
C LEU A 58 9.43 7.90 -7.98
N VAL A 59 8.21 8.27 -7.61
CA VAL A 59 7.08 7.35 -7.45
C VAL A 59 6.10 7.66 -8.56
N TYR A 60 5.88 6.69 -9.44
CA TYR A 60 4.89 6.78 -10.50
C TYR A 60 3.67 5.97 -10.11
N VAL A 61 2.48 6.56 -10.27
CA VAL A 61 1.21 5.88 -10.07
C VAL A 61 0.35 6.10 -11.31
N ASN A 62 -0.05 5.01 -11.97
CA ASN A 62 -0.81 5.07 -13.23
C ASN A 62 -0.11 5.98 -14.26
N ASP A 63 1.17 5.70 -14.53
CA ASP A 63 2.09 6.42 -15.43
C ASP A 63 2.41 7.89 -15.11
N GLU A 64 1.83 8.47 -14.07
CA GLU A 64 2.13 9.83 -13.67
C GLU A 64 3.03 9.88 -12.43
N PRO A 65 4.08 10.74 -12.42
CA PRO A 65 4.87 10.96 -11.22
C PRO A 65 4.02 11.65 -10.16
N LEU A 66 4.19 11.26 -8.90
CA LEU A 66 3.53 11.96 -7.80
C LEU A 66 4.12 13.36 -7.63
N ASN A 67 3.28 14.29 -7.21
CA ASN A 67 3.70 15.56 -6.62
C ASN A 67 3.69 15.47 -5.09
N GLN A 68 4.16 16.53 -4.42
CA GLN A 68 4.27 16.55 -2.96
C GLN A 68 2.91 16.34 -2.26
N VAL A 69 1.84 16.94 -2.80
CA VAL A 69 0.49 16.84 -2.24
C VAL A 69 -0.06 15.42 -2.38
N ALA A 70 0.11 14.80 -3.55
CA ALA A 70 -0.34 13.44 -3.82
C ALA A 70 0.41 12.40 -2.97
N LEU A 71 1.73 12.57 -2.80
CA LEU A 71 2.51 11.70 -1.92
C LEU A 71 2.07 11.84 -0.45
N ALA A 72 1.86 13.08 0.02
CA ALA A 72 1.38 13.33 1.39
C ALA A 72 -0.01 12.73 1.62
N LEU A 73 -0.92 12.84 0.64
CA LEU A 73 -2.23 12.20 0.70
C LEU A 73 -2.11 10.66 0.74
N LEU A 74 -1.24 10.09 -0.09
CA LEU A 74 -1.02 8.64 -0.15
C LEU A 74 -0.46 8.09 1.18
N GLN A 75 0.39 8.86 1.86
CA GLN A 75 1.01 8.46 3.14
C GLN A 75 0.12 8.71 4.36
N SER A 76 -0.79 9.69 4.30
CA SER A 76 -1.66 10.09 5.42
C SER A 76 -3.06 9.49 5.37
N CYS A 77 -3.43 8.78 4.29
CA CYS A 77 -4.73 8.12 4.21
C CYS A 77 -4.89 7.02 5.28
N PRO A 78 -6.13 6.65 5.67
CA PRO A 78 -6.39 5.68 6.74
C PRO A 78 -5.71 4.32 6.56
N ASN A 79 -5.50 3.89 5.32
CA ASN A 79 -4.84 2.64 4.98
C ASN A 79 -3.84 2.87 3.82
N PRO A 80 -2.62 3.36 4.13
CA PRO A 80 -1.62 3.71 3.12
C PRO A 80 -0.89 2.47 2.59
N PRO A 81 -0.26 2.56 1.38
CA PRO A 81 0.51 1.45 0.84
C PRO A 81 1.70 1.13 1.76
N LYS A 82 1.84 -0.16 2.08
CA LYS A 82 2.95 -0.62 2.91
C LYS A 82 4.25 -0.56 2.12
N LYS A 83 5.31 -0.04 2.76
CA LYS A 83 6.67 -0.05 2.23
C LYS A 83 6.79 0.63 0.84
N LEU A 84 6.17 1.80 0.69
CA LEU A 84 6.30 2.60 -0.52
C LEU A 84 7.77 2.96 -0.77
N ARG A 85 8.23 2.77 -2.01
CA ARG A 85 9.61 2.99 -2.46
C ARG A 85 9.59 3.68 -3.82
N PRO A 86 10.72 4.23 -4.30
CA PRO A 86 10.84 4.66 -5.68
C PRO A 86 10.48 3.52 -6.64
N GLY A 87 9.75 3.84 -7.71
CA GLY A 87 9.30 2.87 -8.69
C GLY A 87 7.95 3.20 -9.30
N ARG A 88 7.45 2.27 -10.11
CA ARG A 88 6.19 2.41 -10.84
C ARG A 88 5.13 1.48 -10.26
N TYR A 89 3.96 2.05 -10.01
CA TYR A 89 2.83 1.41 -9.37
C TYR A 89 1.56 1.69 -10.16
N TRP A 90 0.55 0.86 -9.92
CA TRP A 90 -0.80 1.10 -10.37
C TRP A 90 -1.74 1.12 -9.18
N TYR A 91 -2.79 1.92 -9.32
CA TYR A 91 -3.79 2.13 -8.31
C TYR A 91 -5.19 2.20 -8.93
N ASP A 92 -6.07 1.30 -8.49
CA ASP A 92 -7.48 1.32 -8.86
C ASP A 92 -8.27 2.19 -7.87
N LYS A 93 -8.58 3.42 -8.30
CA LYS A 93 -9.33 4.42 -7.52
C LYS A 93 -10.70 3.93 -7.06
N ALA A 94 -11.35 3.03 -7.81
CA ALA A 94 -12.70 2.57 -7.49
C ALA A 94 -12.73 1.53 -6.37
N SER A 95 -11.72 0.64 -6.33
CA SER A 95 -11.71 -0.52 -5.43
C SER A 95 -10.64 -0.45 -4.34
N GLY A 96 -9.65 0.43 -4.48
CA GLY A 96 -8.52 0.50 -3.56
C GLY A 96 -7.37 -0.45 -3.90
N TYR A 97 -7.47 -1.27 -4.97
CA TYR A 97 -6.39 -2.20 -5.30
C TYR A 97 -5.10 -1.47 -5.67
N TRP A 98 -3.99 -1.97 -5.12
CA TRP A 98 -2.66 -1.41 -5.30
C TRP A 98 -1.68 -2.51 -5.72
N GLY A 99 -0.79 -2.17 -6.65
CA GLY A 99 0.25 -3.08 -7.11
C GLY A 99 1.42 -2.35 -7.75
N LYS A 100 2.53 -3.06 -7.93
CA LYS A 100 3.59 -2.60 -8.84
C LYS A 100 3.12 -2.75 -10.28
N GLU A 101 3.56 -1.86 -11.15
CA GLU A 101 3.27 -1.96 -12.58
C GLU A 101 3.69 -3.32 -13.14
N GLY A 102 2.82 -3.94 -13.94
CA GLY A 102 3.00 -5.27 -14.51
C GLY A 102 2.86 -6.42 -13.51
N GLN A 103 2.49 -6.15 -12.26
CA GLN A 103 2.31 -7.15 -11.22
C GLN A 103 0.85 -7.24 -10.76
N LYS A 104 0.46 -8.42 -10.31
CA LYS A 104 -0.84 -8.66 -9.65
C LYS A 104 -1.01 -7.77 -8.41
N PRO A 105 -2.26 -7.53 -7.94
CA PRO A 105 -2.49 -6.72 -6.75
C PRO A 105 -1.72 -7.28 -5.55
N CYS A 106 -1.02 -6.42 -4.81
CA CYS A 106 -0.27 -6.79 -3.62
C CYS A 106 -0.82 -6.20 -2.32
N ASP A 107 -1.66 -5.17 -2.41
CA ASP A 107 -2.33 -4.58 -1.27
C ASP A 107 -3.69 -3.99 -1.67
N ILE A 108 -4.50 -3.67 -0.67
CA ILE A 108 -5.70 -2.85 -0.83
C ILE A 108 -5.51 -1.63 0.08
N ILE A 109 -5.47 -0.44 -0.50
CA ILE A 109 -5.32 0.83 0.21
C ILE A 109 -6.67 1.57 0.27
N THR A 110 -6.71 2.72 0.95
CA THR A 110 -7.90 3.58 0.94
C THR A 110 -8.33 3.90 -0.51
N ALA A 111 -9.57 3.58 -0.86
CA ALA A 111 -10.16 3.87 -2.17
C ALA A 111 -10.47 5.37 -2.36
N GLN A 112 -10.89 5.78 -3.57
CA GLN A 112 -11.39 7.12 -3.88
C GLN A 112 -10.39 8.28 -3.67
N LEU A 113 -9.10 7.96 -3.62
CA LEU A 113 -8.01 8.96 -3.66
C LEU A 113 -7.84 9.52 -5.09
N ASN A 114 -8.74 10.43 -5.47
CA ASN A 114 -8.89 10.89 -6.86
C ASN A 114 -7.69 11.67 -7.40
N SER A 115 -6.96 12.39 -6.54
CA SER A 115 -5.78 13.19 -6.89
C SER A 115 -4.48 12.39 -7.03
N ILE A 116 -4.52 11.07 -6.89
CA ILE A 116 -3.34 10.21 -6.99
C ILE A 116 -3.24 9.61 -8.39
N GLY A 117 -2.18 9.99 -9.10
CA GLY A 117 -1.82 9.41 -10.40
C GLY A 117 -2.84 9.64 -11.51
N GLY A 118 -2.48 9.15 -12.69
CA GLY A 118 -3.27 9.26 -13.90
C GLY A 118 -4.40 8.23 -14.02
N GLN A 119 -4.80 7.98 -15.26
CA GLN A 119 -5.79 6.99 -15.62
C GLN A 119 -5.24 5.57 -15.48
N LEU A 120 -6.02 4.67 -14.88
CA LEU A 120 -5.62 3.27 -14.76
C LEU A 120 -5.49 2.62 -16.14
N GLN A 121 -4.32 2.07 -16.42
CA GLN A 121 -4.01 1.42 -17.69
C GLN A 121 -4.58 0.01 -17.80
N ARG A 122 -4.87 -0.40 -19.05
CA ARG A 122 -5.33 -1.75 -19.36
C ARG A 122 -4.34 -2.82 -18.94
N ASN A 123 -3.05 -2.63 -19.23
CA ASN A 123 -1.98 -3.57 -18.93
C ASN A 123 -1.36 -3.38 -17.53
N ALA A 124 -1.95 -2.56 -16.66
CA ALA A 124 -1.37 -2.17 -15.37
C ALA A 124 -0.92 -3.35 -14.50
N SER A 125 -1.66 -4.46 -14.49
CA SER A 125 -1.31 -5.68 -13.75
C SER A 125 -0.79 -6.83 -14.63
N ASN A 126 -0.47 -6.55 -15.90
CA ASN A 126 -0.10 -7.56 -16.89
C ASN A 126 -1.12 -8.71 -17.00
N GLY A 127 -2.41 -8.36 -17.06
CA GLY A 127 -3.48 -9.35 -17.26
C GLY A 127 -3.41 -10.01 -18.63
N ASN A 128 -3.91 -11.25 -18.70
CA ASN A 128 -3.87 -12.09 -19.90
C ASN A 128 -5.17 -12.90 -20.08
N THR A 129 -6.30 -12.29 -19.72
CA THR A 129 -7.60 -12.95 -19.66
C THR A 129 -8.63 -12.34 -20.60
N ASN A 130 -8.33 -11.19 -21.22
CA ASN A 130 -9.26 -10.32 -21.93
C ASN A 130 -10.47 -9.86 -21.09
N ILE A 131 -10.42 -10.04 -19.77
CA ILE A 131 -11.47 -9.58 -18.84
C ILE A 131 -11.02 -8.26 -18.22
N LEU A 132 -11.83 -7.22 -18.37
CA LEU A 132 -11.56 -5.90 -17.81
C LEU A 132 -12.36 -5.68 -16.53
N ILE A 133 -11.68 -5.21 -15.47
CA ILE A 133 -12.28 -4.65 -14.26
C ILE A 133 -11.73 -3.24 -14.08
N ASN A 134 -12.59 -2.23 -14.01
CA ASN A 134 -12.22 -0.83 -13.82
C ASN A 134 -11.18 -0.30 -14.85
N ARG A 135 -11.26 -0.77 -16.10
CA ARG A 135 -10.34 -0.50 -17.23
C ARG A 135 -9.02 -1.27 -17.22
N ARG A 136 -8.73 -2.05 -16.18
CA ARG A 136 -7.54 -2.92 -16.10
C ARG A 136 -7.89 -4.34 -16.50
N GLU A 137 -7.03 -4.97 -17.29
CA GLU A 137 -7.12 -6.39 -17.59
C GLU A 137 -6.60 -7.21 -16.42
N ILE A 138 -7.42 -8.12 -15.91
CA ILE A 138 -7.08 -8.93 -14.73
C ILE A 138 -6.30 -10.18 -15.10
N THR A 139 -5.54 -10.69 -14.13
CA THR A 139 -4.77 -11.94 -14.24
C THR A 139 -5.66 -13.17 -14.09
N ARG A 140 -5.17 -14.34 -14.53
CA ARG A 140 -5.88 -15.62 -14.34
C ARG A 140 -6.10 -15.96 -12.86
N GLU A 141 -5.14 -15.60 -12.01
CA GLU A 141 -5.22 -15.77 -10.56
C GLU A 141 -6.35 -14.94 -9.95
N GLU A 142 -6.50 -13.68 -10.38
CA GLU A 142 -7.61 -12.83 -9.96
C GLU A 142 -8.96 -13.43 -10.39
N VAL A 143 -9.08 -13.93 -11.63
CA VAL A 143 -10.29 -14.62 -12.10
C VAL A 143 -10.61 -15.83 -11.24
N TRP A 144 -9.61 -16.65 -10.91
CA TRP A 144 -9.80 -17.83 -10.08
C TRP A 144 -10.26 -17.47 -8.66
N MET A 145 -9.65 -16.45 -8.06
CA MET A 145 -10.06 -15.93 -6.75
C MET A 145 -11.50 -15.39 -6.74
N LEU A 146 -11.92 -14.71 -7.82
CA LEU A 146 -13.30 -14.25 -7.98
C LEU A 146 -14.28 -15.43 -8.06
N LYS A 147 -13.96 -16.47 -8.84
CA LYS A 147 -14.78 -17.69 -8.94
C LYS A 147 -14.94 -18.36 -7.57
N ILE A 148 -13.86 -18.48 -6.80
CA ILE A 148 -13.90 -19.04 -5.45
C ILE A 148 -14.81 -18.22 -4.54
N LYS A 149 -14.68 -16.89 -4.53
CA LYS A 149 -15.55 -16.00 -3.74
C LYS A 149 -17.02 -16.19 -4.12
N MET A 150 -17.35 -16.25 -5.41
CA MET A 150 -18.71 -16.49 -5.89
C MET A 150 -19.28 -17.84 -5.44
N VAL A 151 -18.48 -18.90 -5.37
CA VAL A 151 -18.93 -20.21 -4.87
C VAL A 151 -19.21 -20.14 -3.37
N HIS A 152 -18.34 -19.47 -2.60
CA HIS A 152 -18.53 -19.34 -1.15
C HIS A 152 -19.75 -18.49 -0.79
N THR A 153 -20.00 -17.38 -1.50
CA THR A 153 -21.20 -16.56 -1.29
C THR A 153 -22.47 -17.34 -1.59
N LYS A 154 -22.51 -18.12 -2.67
CA LYS A 154 -23.65 -19.01 -2.99
C LYS A 154 -23.90 -20.06 -1.91
N LYS A 155 -22.83 -20.70 -1.38
CA LYS A 155 -22.97 -21.65 -0.26
C LYS A 155 -23.50 -20.98 1.02
N ARG A 156 -23.04 -19.76 1.32
CA ARG A 156 -23.52 -18.98 2.49
C ARG A 156 -24.99 -18.60 2.34
N ALA A 157 -25.41 -18.14 1.16
CA ALA A 157 -26.81 -17.82 0.88
C ALA A 157 -27.73 -19.05 1.03
N ARG A 158 -27.32 -20.20 0.49
CA ARG A 158 -28.07 -21.47 0.65
C ARG A 158 -28.16 -21.96 2.09
N LYS A 159 -27.10 -21.76 2.89
CA LYS A 159 -27.12 -22.11 4.31
C LYS A 159 -28.11 -21.22 5.07
N MET A 160 -28.11 -19.90 4.84
CA MET A 160 -29.06 -18.97 5.46
C MET A 160 -30.51 -19.31 5.11
N SER A 161 -30.82 -19.59 3.84
CA SER A 161 -32.19 -19.98 3.43
C SER A 161 -32.68 -21.28 4.07
N LEU A 162 -31.77 -22.20 4.44
CA LEU A 162 -32.10 -23.43 5.17
C LEU A 162 -32.33 -23.21 6.67
N VAL A 163 -31.70 -22.19 7.28
CA VAL A 163 -31.96 -21.86 8.69
C VAL A 163 -33.30 -21.15 8.84
N ASP A 164 -33.64 -20.26 7.90
CA ASP A 164 -34.92 -19.53 7.93
C ASP A 164 -36.12 -20.46 7.74
N SER A 165 -36.00 -21.48 6.88
CA SER A 165 -37.04 -22.49 6.66
C SER A 165 -37.21 -23.49 7.81
N GLN A 166 -36.19 -23.68 8.65
CA GLN A 166 -36.29 -24.51 9.87
C GLN A 166 -36.83 -23.74 11.09
N SER A 167 -36.72 -22.40 11.10
CA SER A 167 -37.29 -21.53 12.13
C SER A 167 -38.81 -21.34 11.96
N SER A 168 -39.31 -21.31 10.72
CA SER A 168 -40.76 -21.21 10.43
C SER A 168 -41.55 -22.49 10.74
N ASN A 169 -40.92 -23.67 10.71
CA ASN A 169 -41.56 -24.96 11.04
C ASN A 169 -41.60 -25.29 12.54
N ARG A 170 -41.17 -24.38 13.42
CA ARG A 170 -41.14 -24.57 14.88
C ARG A 170 -42.16 -23.74 15.65
N LEU A 171 -43.00 -22.99 14.94
CA LEU A 171 -44.04 -22.10 15.48
C LEU A 171 -45.47 -22.49 15.02
N GLY A 172 -45.65 -23.70 14.49
CA GLY A 172 -46.95 -24.24 14.07
C GLY A 172 -47.37 -25.41 14.95
#